data_AF-A0A8B6HAB2-F1
#
_entry.id   AF-A0A8B6HAB2-F1
#
_cell.length_a   1.000
_cell.length_b   1.000
_cell.length_c   1.000
_cell.angle_alpha   90.00
_cell.angle_beta   90.00
_cell.angle_gamma   90.00
#
_symmetry.space_group_name_H-M   'P 1'
#
loop_
_entity.id
_entity.type
_entity.pdbx_description
1 polymer ?
#
loop_
_entity_poly.entity_id
_entity_poly.type
_entity_poly.pdbx_seq_one_letter_code
_entity_poly.pdbx_strand_id
1 'polypeptide(L)'
;MDEVFGNHENNDTCEQSELFIPSAWIIFTQFGLAAESAIVNTIVILIFLRPKNRTPSTILLSALAASDCLTAIPAQMPYFVAYIFHYDDLEVDEYGYFGGWVWPELYSSCIVYLPLSNISVGFHTISVFLTVMLNIQKVVALQFPLWTMLNVGNKSTVSVICLIFIIVVSIIAWVTVTDNGLLFKREDDACCYGELLDHNYTK
;
A
#
# COMPACT_ATOMS: atom_id res chain seq x y z
N MET A 1 45.70 -5.03 -39.65
CA MET A 1 44.23 -4.89 -39.59
C MET A 1 43.91 -5.43 -38.22
N ASP A 2 44.10 -4.56 -37.24
CA ASP A 2 44.19 -4.93 -35.83
C ASP A 2 42.86 -4.55 -35.18
N GLU A 3 42.24 -5.54 -34.55
CA GLU A 3 41.04 -5.40 -33.75
C GLU A 3 41.37 -4.57 -32.50
N VAL A 4 40.96 -3.31 -32.52
CA VAL A 4 40.87 -2.46 -31.33
C VAL A 4 39.41 -2.51 -30.87
N PHE A 5 39.03 -3.60 -30.22
CA PHE A 5 37.83 -3.62 -29.38
C PHE A 5 38.20 -2.96 -28.04
N GLY A 6 37.81 -1.69 -27.91
CA GLY A 6 37.87 -0.99 -26.63
C GLY A 6 36.85 -1.60 -25.68
N ASN A 7 37.36 -2.26 -24.64
CA ASN A 7 36.60 -2.60 -23.44
C ASN A 7 36.18 -1.29 -22.75
N HIS A 8 34.94 -0.86 -22.98
CA HIS A 8 34.26 0.05 -22.08
C HIS A 8 33.76 -0.77 -20.89
N GLU A 9 34.63 -0.97 -19.90
CA GLU A 9 34.21 -1.33 -18.55
C GLU A 9 33.46 -0.13 -17.96
N ASN A 10 32.15 -0.06 -18.23
CA ASN A 10 31.25 0.81 -17.48
C ASN A 10 31.10 0.23 -16.08
N ASN A 11 32.08 0.57 -15.23
CA ASN A 11 32.05 0.31 -13.81
C ASN A 11 31.11 1.33 -13.13
N ASP A 12 29.85 1.37 -13.57
CA ASP A 12 28.76 2.08 -12.89
C ASP A 12 28.24 1.19 -11.76
N THR A 13 29.13 0.80 -10.85
CA THR A 13 28.68 0.39 -9.52
C THR A 13 28.18 1.65 -8.84
N CYS A 14 26.89 1.94 -9.01
CA CYS A 14 26.14 2.73 -8.06
C CYS A 14 26.27 2.03 -6.69
N GLU A 15 27.37 2.27 -6.00
CA GLU A 15 27.50 2.02 -4.56
C GLU A 15 26.51 2.97 -3.89
N GLN A 16 25.26 2.54 -3.88
CA GLN A 16 24.24 3.10 -3.04
C GLN A 16 24.68 2.71 -1.64
N SER A 17 25.42 3.61 -0.98
CA SER A 17 25.78 3.49 0.42
C SER A 17 24.49 3.48 1.22
N GLU A 18 23.92 2.28 1.38
CA GLU A 18 22.69 2.07 2.12
C GLU A 18 22.97 2.45 3.57
N LEU A 19 22.37 3.56 3.98
CA LEU A 19 22.30 3.95 5.37
C LEU A 19 21.65 2.78 6.11
N PHE A 20 22.47 2.02 6.84
CA PHE A 20 22.10 0.84 7.62
C PHE A 20 21.19 1.26 8.78
N ILE A 21 19.96 1.65 8.47
CA ILE A 21 18.89 1.69 9.45
C ILE A 21 18.67 0.22 9.81
N PRO A 22 18.81 -0.18 11.09
CA PRO A 22 18.68 -1.58 11.43
C PRO A 22 17.27 -2.01 11.01
N SER A 23 17.18 -2.99 10.13
CA SER A 23 15.93 -3.47 9.53
C SER A 23 14.85 -3.77 10.57
N ALA A 24 15.27 -4.24 11.75
CA ALA A 24 14.42 -4.42 12.93
C ALA A 24 13.68 -3.14 13.38
N TRP A 25 14.31 -1.97 13.31
CA TRP A 25 13.67 -0.68 13.65
C TRP A 25 12.59 -0.30 12.65
N ILE A 26 12.81 -0.54 11.36
CA ILE A 26 11.81 -0.27 10.32
C ILE A 26 10.59 -1.14 10.59
N ILE A 27 10.78 -2.45 10.81
CA ILE A 27 9.67 -3.38 11.06
C ILE A 27 8.92 -3.02 12.33
N PHE A 28 9.64 -2.73 13.42
CA PHE A 28 9.02 -2.34 14.69
C PHE A 28 8.18 -1.06 14.54
N THR A 29 8.71 -0.08 13.81
CA THR A 29 8.00 1.18 13.55
C THR A 29 6.77 0.95 12.68
N GLN A 30 6.90 0.18 11.59
CA GLN A 30 5.80 -0.10 10.67
C GLN A 30 4.67 -0.90 11.33
N PHE A 31 5.01 -1.93 12.10
CA PHE A 31 4.03 -2.73 12.84
C PHE A 31 3.38 -1.92 13.97
N GLY A 32 4.17 -1.14 14.71
CA GLY A 32 3.68 -0.25 15.75
C GLY A 32 2.65 0.75 15.20
N LEU A 33 2.96 1.39 14.07
CA LEU A 33 2.05 2.32 13.39
C LEU A 33 0.78 1.62 12.89
N ALA A 34 0.90 0.41 12.33
CA ALA A 34 -0.26 -0.35 11.87
C ALA A 34 -1.20 -0.71 13.03
N ALA A 35 -0.63 -1.20 14.14
CA ALA A 35 -1.37 -1.59 15.33
C ALA A 35 -2.03 -0.37 15.99
N GLU A 36 -1.29 0.73 16.15
CA GLU A 36 -1.83 1.99 16.68
C GLU A 36 -3.00 2.49 15.83
N SER A 37 -2.79 2.58 14.50
CA SER A 37 -3.82 3.01 13.56
C SER A 37 -5.06 2.12 13.66
N ALA A 38 -4.89 0.79 13.66
CA ALA A 38 -6.00 -0.15 13.76
C ALA A 38 -6.78 0.01 15.08
N ILE A 39 -6.08 0.13 16.22
CA ILE A 39 -6.70 0.27 17.55
C ILE A 39 -7.47 1.58 17.65
N VAL A 40 -6.83 2.71 17.34
CA VAL A 40 -7.42 4.04 17.46
C VAL A 40 -8.63 4.16 16.53
N ASN A 41 -8.50 3.76 15.27
CA ASN A 41 -9.59 3.85 14.31
C ASN A 41 -10.75 2.89 14.62
N THR A 42 -10.46 1.69 15.14
CA THR A 42 -11.52 0.78 15.61
C THR A 42 -12.31 1.40 16.77
N ILE A 43 -11.64 2.03 17.73
CA ILE A 43 -12.31 2.73 18.83
C ILE A 43 -13.20 3.85 18.30
N VAL A 44 -12.69 4.66 17.35
CA VAL A 44 -13.45 5.74 16.71
C VAL A 44 -14.72 5.20 16.03
N ILE A 45 -14.61 4.12 15.26
CA ILE A 45 -15.74 3.45 14.60
C ILE A 45 -16.77 3.00 15.65
N LEU A 46 -16.33 2.33 16.73
CA LEU A 46 -17.22 1.86 17.79
C LEU A 46 -17.95 3.00 18.50
N ILE A 47 -17.29 4.15 18.71
CA ILE A 47 -17.89 5.33 19.32
C ILE A 47 -18.96 5.95 18.40
N PHE A 48 -18.68 6.05 17.10
CA PHE A 48 -19.59 6.68 16.14
C PHE A 48 -20.72 5.76 15.63
N LEU A 49 -20.56 4.44 15.72
CA LEU A 49 -21.63 3.49 15.41
C LEU A 49 -22.81 3.56 16.39
N ARG A 50 -22.61 4.13 17.59
CA ARG A 50 -23.66 4.29 18.60
C ARG A 50 -24.83 5.13 18.06
N PRO A 51 -26.10 4.67 18.15
CA PRO A 51 -27.25 5.34 17.54
C PRO A 51 -27.40 6.81 17.92
N LYS A 52 -27.08 7.16 19.16
CA LYS A 52 -27.18 8.53 19.70
C LYS A 52 -26.23 9.53 19.02
N ASN A 53 -25.13 9.04 18.45
CA ASN A 53 -24.08 9.88 17.86
C ASN A 53 -24.12 9.91 16.33
N ARG A 54 -25.15 9.33 15.70
CA ARG A 54 -25.24 9.23 14.23
C ARG A 54 -25.68 10.55 13.62
N THR A 55 -24.69 11.31 13.16
CA THR A 55 -24.87 12.49 12.33
C THR A 55 -24.19 12.22 10.98
N PRO A 56 -24.55 12.97 9.93
CA PRO A 56 -23.88 12.88 8.63
C PRO A 56 -22.34 12.93 8.75
N SER A 57 -21.82 13.86 9.56
CA SER A 57 -20.37 14.00 9.76
C SER A 57 -19.74 12.82 10.50
N THR A 58 -20.42 12.22 11.49
CA THR A 58 -19.87 11.05 12.20
C THR A 58 -19.92 9.79 11.35
N ILE A 59 -20.89 9.65 10.44
CA ILE A 59 -20.91 8.57 9.44
C ILE A 59 -19.69 8.69 8.51
N LEU A 60 -19.39 9.91 8.04
CA LEU A 60 -18.23 10.16 7.20
C LEU A 60 -16.91 9.91 7.93
N LEU A 61 -16.80 10.36 9.19
CA LEU A 61 -15.64 10.07 10.04
C LEU A 61 -15.46 8.57 10.32
N SER A 62 -16.56 7.82 10.46
CA SER A 62 -16.50 6.37 10.64
C SER A 62 -15.98 5.68 9.38
N ALA A 63 -16.42 6.14 8.20
CA ALA A 63 -15.93 5.63 6.93
C ALA A 63 -14.44 5.98 6.71
N LEU A 64 -14.02 7.17 7.13
CA LEU A 64 -12.61 7.60 7.10
C LEU A 64 -11.74 6.69 7.97
N ALA A 65 -12.13 6.50 9.24
CA ALA A 65 -11.42 5.60 10.15
C ALA A 65 -11.38 4.15 9.63
N ALA A 66 -12.46 3.66 9.01
CA ALA A 66 -12.48 2.34 8.38
C ALA A 66 -11.50 2.27 7.20
N SER A 67 -11.41 3.32 6.38
CA SER A 67 -10.45 3.43 5.29
C SER A 67 -9.01 3.42 5.80
N ASP A 68 -8.73 4.12 6.90
CA ASP A 68 -7.39 4.19 7.48
C ASP A 68 -6.95 2.82 8.05
N CYS A 69 -7.87 2.07 8.69
CA CYS A 69 -7.62 0.67 9.08
C CYS A 69 -7.27 -0.21 7.87
N LEU A 70 -8.05 -0.07 6.79
CA LEU A 70 -7.88 -0.85 5.56
C LEU A 70 -6.70 -0.39 4.70
N THR A 71 -6.10 0.76 5.01
CA THR A 71 -4.83 1.20 4.42
C THR A 71 -3.66 0.61 5.21
N ALA A 72 -3.71 0.72 6.54
CA ALA A 72 -2.60 0.34 7.42
C ALA A 72 -2.32 -1.17 7.40
N ILE A 73 -3.37 -2.01 7.38
CA ILE A 73 -3.18 -3.48 7.44
C ILE A 73 -2.53 -4.03 6.17
N PRO A 74 -3.05 -3.79 4.95
CA PRO A 74 -2.48 -4.35 3.72
C PRO A 74 -1.12 -3.77 3.36
N ALA A 75 -0.85 -2.51 3.72
CA ALA A 75 0.45 -1.89 3.47
C ALA A 75 1.59 -2.59 4.22
N GLN A 76 1.33 -3.04 5.46
CA GLN A 76 2.37 -3.46 6.40
C GLN A 76 2.47 -4.98 6.57
N MET A 77 1.37 -5.71 6.35
CA MET A 77 1.31 -7.18 6.46
C MET A 77 2.38 -7.91 5.63
N PRO A 78 2.59 -7.58 4.35
CA PRO A 78 3.56 -8.31 3.53
C PRO A 78 5.01 -8.16 4.01
N TYR A 79 5.40 -6.97 4.47
CA TYR A 79 6.73 -6.73 5.05
C TYR A 79 6.95 -7.54 6.33
N PHE A 80 5.92 -7.64 7.17
CA PHE A 80 5.97 -8.42 8.40
C PHE A 80 6.05 -9.93 8.14
N VAL A 81 5.24 -10.43 7.19
CA VAL A 81 5.26 -11.85 6.77
C VAL A 81 6.62 -12.19 6.17
N ALA A 82 7.12 -11.37 5.24
CA ALA A 82 8.44 -11.56 4.66
C ALA A 82 9.54 -11.62 5.73
N TYR A 83 9.48 -10.74 6.74
CA TYR A 83 10.43 -10.76 7.83
C TYR A 83 10.34 -12.03 8.68
N ILE A 84 9.15 -12.41 9.17
CA ILE A 84 9.03 -13.57 10.07
C ILE A 84 9.46 -14.87 9.39
N PHE A 85 9.02 -15.10 8.16
CA PHE A 85 9.23 -16.40 7.51
C PHE A 85 10.62 -16.57 6.92
N HIS A 86 11.39 -15.50 6.72
CA HIS A 86 12.74 -15.57 6.15
C HIS A 86 13.84 -15.16 7.13
N TYR A 87 13.52 -14.90 8.40
CA TYR A 87 14.53 -14.60 9.41
C TYR A 87 15.31 -15.84 9.88
N ASP A 88 14.70 -17.03 9.81
CA ASP A 88 15.32 -18.27 10.29
C ASP A 88 16.42 -18.82 9.36
N ASP A 89 16.42 -18.46 8.07
CA ASP A 89 17.39 -18.93 7.07
C ASP A 89 18.57 -17.96 6.83
N LEU A 90 18.60 -16.83 7.54
CA LEU A 90 19.75 -15.92 7.52
C LEU A 90 20.86 -16.50 8.41
N GLU A 91 21.60 -17.47 7.88
CA GLU A 91 22.92 -17.78 8.41
C GLU A 91 23.73 -16.47 8.36
N VAL A 92 24.12 -15.98 9.54
CA VAL A 92 25.02 -14.84 9.66
C VAL A 92 26.34 -15.30 9.08
N ASP A 93 26.66 -14.87 7.87
CA ASP A 93 27.98 -15.08 7.29
C ASP A 93 29.03 -14.60 8.30
N GLU A 94 30.19 -15.28 8.31
CA GLU A 94 31.30 -15.11 9.28
C GLU A 94 31.78 -13.64 9.45
N TYR A 95 31.37 -12.74 8.55
CA TYR A 95 31.67 -11.31 8.54
C TYR A 95 30.60 -10.41 9.17
N GLY A 96 29.51 -10.95 9.72
CA GLY A 96 28.44 -10.17 10.34
C GLY A 96 27.64 -9.31 9.36
N TYR A 97 27.86 -9.51 8.06
CA TYR A 97 26.98 -8.99 7.02
C TYR A 97 25.80 -9.93 6.92
N PHE A 98 24.60 -9.41 7.22
CA PHE A 98 23.39 -10.03 6.67
C PHE A 98 23.61 -10.02 5.16
N GLY A 99 23.75 -11.20 4.55
CA GLY A 99 23.80 -11.33 3.10
C GLY A 99 22.73 -10.44 2.50
N GLY A 100 23.12 -9.62 1.51
CA GLY A 100 22.23 -8.63 0.91
C GLY A 100 20.87 -9.25 0.64
N TRP A 101 19.80 -8.45 0.71
CA TRP A 101 18.42 -8.85 0.43
C TRP A 101 18.25 -9.31 -1.03
N VAL A 102 18.96 -10.35 -1.44
CA VAL A 102 18.47 -11.29 -2.43
C VAL A 102 17.21 -11.79 -1.77
N TRP A 103 16.06 -11.45 -2.33
CA TRP A 103 14.77 -12.01 -1.94
C TRP A 103 14.68 -13.37 -2.62
N PRO A 104 15.36 -14.43 -2.14
CA PRO A 104 15.52 -15.61 -2.93
C PRO A 104 14.18 -16.33 -2.78
N GLU A 105 13.51 -16.61 -3.90
CA GLU A 105 12.33 -17.48 -3.93
C GLU A 105 10.98 -16.92 -3.42
N LEU A 106 10.83 -15.59 -3.24
CA LEU A 106 9.56 -14.95 -2.84
C LEU A 106 8.57 -14.70 -4.00
N TYR A 107 8.49 -15.63 -4.94
CA TYR A 107 7.53 -15.53 -6.05
C TYR A 107 6.07 -15.53 -5.54
N SER A 108 5.80 -16.30 -4.48
CA SER A 108 4.48 -16.41 -3.86
C SER A 108 4.06 -15.14 -3.11
N SER A 109 5.00 -14.44 -2.46
CA SER A 109 4.69 -13.21 -1.73
C SER A 109 4.55 -12.02 -2.68
N CYS A 110 5.22 -12.00 -3.83
CA CYS A 110 5.02 -10.96 -4.85
C CYS A 110 3.59 -11.00 -5.42
N ILE A 111 3.06 -12.22 -5.67
CA ILE A 111 1.67 -12.43 -6.12
C ILE A 111 0.64 -11.89 -5.12
N VAL A 112 0.94 -11.93 -3.82
CA VAL A 112 0.05 -11.44 -2.75
C VAL A 112 0.32 -9.96 -2.43
N TYR A 113 1.57 -9.52 -2.53
CA TYR A 113 2.00 -8.16 -2.22
C TYR A 113 1.43 -7.15 -3.19
N LEU A 114 1.55 -7.40 -4.49
CA LEU A 114 1.08 -6.47 -5.52
C LEU A 114 -0.42 -6.12 -5.37
N PRO A 115 -1.35 -7.09 -5.24
CA PRO A 115 -2.75 -6.76 -5.01
C PRO A 115 -2.99 -6.09 -3.65
N LEU A 116 -2.30 -6.48 -2.58
CA LEU A 116 -2.45 -5.83 -1.27
C LEU A 116 -1.96 -4.37 -1.28
N SER A 117 -0.86 -4.09 -1.98
CA SER A 117 -0.34 -2.74 -2.19
C SER A 117 -1.33 -1.89 -2.97
N ASN A 118 -1.89 -2.41 -4.07
CA ASN A 118 -2.92 -1.71 -4.85
C ASN A 118 -4.19 -1.44 -4.02
N ILE A 119 -4.60 -2.41 -3.17
CA ILE A 119 -5.71 -2.23 -2.24
C ILE A 119 -5.40 -1.11 -1.24
N SER A 120 -4.20 -1.10 -0.66
CA SER A 120 -3.75 -0.05 0.26
C SER A 120 -3.78 1.34 -0.38
N VAL A 121 -3.21 1.49 -1.58
CA VAL A 121 -3.23 2.74 -2.35
C VAL A 121 -4.67 3.20 -2.60
N GLY A 122 -5.57 2.25 -2.84
CA GLY A 122 -6.99 2.55 -3.00
C GLY A 122 -7.67 3.09 -1.75
N PHE A 123 -7.46 2.44 -0.61
CA PHE A 123 -8.00 2.93 0.66
C PHE A 123 -7.36 4.25 1.10
N HIS A 124 -6.10 4.48 0.78
CA HIS A 124 -5.46 5.77 1.00
C HIS A 124 -6.14 6.86 0.16
N THR A 125 -6.38 6.59 -1.12
CA THR A 125 -7.06 7.51 -2.03
C THR A 125 -8.49 7.81 -1.55
N ILE A 126 -9.24 6.78 -1.11
CA ILE A 126 -10.56 6.95 -0.50
C ILE A 126 -10.49 7.87 0.73
N SER A 127 -9.50 7.67 1.60
CA SER A 127 -9.30 8.50 2.80
C SER A 127 -9.11 9.99 2.45
N VAL A 128 -8.34 10.29 1.40
CA VAL A 128 -8.18 11.66 0.88
C VAL A 128 -9.51 12.25 0.40
N PHE A 129 -10.27 11.53 -0.43
CA PHE A 129 -11.56 12.00 -0.93
C PHE A 129 -12.60 12.20 0.19
N LEU A 130 -12.66 11.29 1.16
CA LEU A 130 -13.53 11.42 2.33
C LEU A 130 -13.15 12.65 3.17
N THR A 131 -11.86 12.93 3.34
CA THR A 131 -11.37 14.12 4.03
C THR A 131 -11.76 15.41 3.31
N VAL A 132 -11.63 15.45 1.98
CA VAL A 132 -12.09 16.59 1.17
C VAL A 132 -13.59 16.80 1.33
N MET A 133 -14.39 15.74 1.25
CA MET A 133 -15.85 15.84 1.45
C MET A 133 -16.23 16.30 2.85
N LEU A 134 -15.49 15.89 3.86
CA LEU A 134 -15.72 16.32 5.24
C LEU A 134 -15.52 17.82 5.39
N ASN A 135 -14.47 18.36 4.76
CA ASN A 135 -14.20 19.80 4.75
C ASN A 135 -15.27 20.56 3.96
N ILE A 136 -15.69 20.07 2.79
CA ILE A 136 -16.79 20.66 2.02
C ILE A 136 -18.07 20.70 2.87
N GLN A 137 -18.42 19.60 3.54
CA GLN A 137 -19.60 19.52 4.38
C GLN A 137 -19.56 20.55 5.51
N LYS A 138 -18.40 20.75 6.15
CA LYS A 138 -18.21 21.79 7.18
C LYS A 138 -18.39 23.20 6.62
N VAL A 139 -17.79 23.50 5.47
CA VAL A 139 -17.91 24.81 4.81
C VAL A 139 -19.36 25.09 4.44
N VAL A 140 -20.06 24.13 3.84
CA VAL A 140 -21.48 24.25 3.47
C VAL A 140 -22.36 24.44 4.71
N ALA A 141 -22.09 23.72 5.80
CA ALA A 141 -22.83 23.88 7.06
C ALA A 141 -22.64 25.27 7.69
N LEU A 142 -21.44 25.86 7.57
CA LEU A 142 -21.15 27.19 8.06
C LEU A 142 -21.79 28.29 7.19
N GLN A 143 -21.74 28.14 5.85
CA GLN A 143 -22.26 29.14 4.92
C GLN A 143 -23.78 29.07 4.74
N PHE A 144 -24.36 27.87 4.78
CA PHE A 144 -25.77 27.62 4.46
C PHE A 144 -26.47 26.72 5.49
N PRO A 145 -26.62 27.17 6.76
CA PRO A 145 -27.12 26.34 7.85
C PRO A 145 -28.54 25.82 7.58
N LEU A 146 -29.46 26.66 7.10
CA LEU A 146 -30.85 26.27 6.80
C LEU A 146 -30.92 25.20 5.70
N TRP A 147 -30.07 25.30 4.68
CA TRP A 147 -30.03 24.32 3.59
C TRP A 147 -29.51 22.97 4.07
N THR A 148 -28.48 22.97 4.93
CA THR A 148 -27.92 21.72 5.48
C THR A 148 -28.89 20.97 6.37
N MET A 149 -29.69 21.67 7.19
CA MET A 149 -30.71 21.03 8.02
C MET A 149 -31.79 20.32 7.20
N LEU A 150 -32.10 20.82 6.00
CA LEU A 150 -33.16 20.28 5.14
C LEU A 150 -32.67 19.16 4.21
N ASN A 151 -31.46 19.27 3.67
CA ASN A 151 -31.00 18.41 2.58
C ASN A 151 -29.87 17.43 2.95
N VAL A 152 -29.10 17.69 4.01
CA VAL A 152 -27.97 16.81 4.39
C VAL A 152 -28.46 15.76 5.38
N GLY A 153 -29.09 14.72 4.84
CA GLY A 153 -29.54 13.56 5.60
C GLY A 153 -28.52 12.41 5.59
N ASN A 154 -28.59 11.53 6.60
CA ASN A 154 -27.72 10.34 6.72
C ASN A 154 -27.71 9.48 5.44
N LYS A 155 -28.85 9.33 4.75
CA LYS A 155 -28.96 8.57 3.50
C LYS A 155 -28.13 9.18 2.37
N SER A 156 -28.11 10.51 2.25
CA SER A 156 -27.33 11.22 1.24
C SER A 156 -25.84 11.02 1.47
N THR A 157 -25.39 11.15 2.72
CA THR A 157 -23.97 10.92 3.07
C THR A 157 -23.51 9.50 2.78
N VAL A 158 -24.31 8.50 3.12
CA VAL A 158 -24.00 7.09 2.78
C VAL A 158 -23.89 6.91 1.27
N SER A 159 -24.81 7.51 0.49
CA SER A 159 -24.76 7.48 -0.97
C SER A 159 -23.47 8.09 -1.52
N VAL A 160 -23.04 9.25 -1.00
CA VAL A 160 -21.78 9.90 -1.39
C VAL A 160 -20.57 9.02 -1.07
N ILE A 161 -20.55 8.39 0.11
CA ILE A 161 -19.48 7.45 0.49
C ILE A 161 -19.44 6.28 -0.51
N CYS A 162 -20.57 5.62 -0.76
CA CYS A 162 -20.64 4.50 -1.72
C CYS A 162 -20.17 4.92 -3.12
N LEU A 163 -20.53 6.12 -3.57
CA LEU A 163 -20.11 6.66 -4.86
C LEU A 163 -18.58 6.86 -4.92
N ILE A 164 -17.97 7.41 -3.87
CA ILE A 164 -16.51 7.55 -3.77
C ILE A 164 -15.82 6.19 -3.86
N PHE A 165 -16.32 5.20 -3.12
CA PHE A 165 -15.79 3.84 -3.17
C PHE A 165 -15.87 3.25 -4.59
N ILE A 166 -17.02 3.36 -5.25
CA ILE A 166 -17.22 2.87 -6.61
C ILE A 166 -16.25 3.54 -7.58
N ILE A 167 -16.11 4.87 -7.53
CA ILE A 167 -15.20 5.61 -8.41
C ILE A 167 -13.75 5.16 -8.18
N VAL A 168 -13.27 5.14 -6.94
CA VAL A 168 -11.88 4.82 -6.65
C VAL A 168 -11.55 3.37 -7.04
N VAL A 169 -12.41 2.41 -6.68
CA VAL A 169 -12.23 1.01 -7.07
C VAL A 169 -12.24 0.85 -8.59
N SER A 170 -13.11 1.58 -9.31
CA SER A 170 -13.16 1.53 -10.78
C SER A 170 -11.88 2.08 -11.41
N ILE A 171 -11.32 3.17 -10.87
CA ILE A 171 -10.06 3.75 -11.34
C ILE A 171 -8.90 2.77 -11.11
N ILE A 172 -8.80 2.16 -9.94
CA ILE A 172 -7.73 1.21 -9.63
C ILE A 172 -7.84 -0.05 -10.47
N ALA A 173 -9.06 -0.58 -10.64
CA ALA A 173 -9.29 -1.72 -11.51
C ALA A 173 -8.88 -1.40 -12.95
N TRP A 174 -9.23 -0.20 -13.44
CA TRP A 174 -8.83 0.25 -14.77
C TRP A 174 -7.31 0.37 -14.90
N VAL A 175 -6.63 1.06 -13.97
CA VAL A 175 -5.17 1.22 -13.93
C VAL A 175 -4.48 -0.15 -13.87
N THR A 176 -4.96 -1.05 -13.00
CA THR A 176 -4.38 -2.39 -12.85
C THR A 176 -4.54 -3.20 -14.14
N VAL A 177 -5.68 -3.08 -14.84
CA VAL A 177 -5.89 -3.77 -16.12
C VAL A 177 -5.01 -3.19 -17.23
N THR A 178 -4.87 -1.86 -17.30
CA THR A 178 -4.00 -1.22 -18.31
C THR A 178 -2.53 -1.53 -18.06
N ASP A 179 -2.08 -1.50 -16.80
CA ASP A 179 -0.70 -1.75 -16.42
C ASP A 179 -0.35 -3.24 -16.56
N ASN A 180 -1.25 -4.15 -16.18
CA ASN A 180 -1.03 -5.57 -16.40
C ASN A 180 -1.07 -5.93 -17.90
N GLY A 181 -1.92 -5.26 -18.69
CA GLY A 181 -1.91 -5.38 -20.15
C GLY A 181 -0.60 -4.89 -20.79
N LEU A 182 0.08 -3.94 -20.15
CA LEU A 182 1.41 -3.47 -20.54
C LEU A 182 2.53 -4.38 -20.01
N LEU A 183 2.42 -4.93 -18.80
CA LEU A 183 3.38 -5.87 -18.20
C LEU A 183 3.41 -7.21 -18.93
N PHE A 184 2.25 -7.75 -19.34
CA PHE A 184 2.19 -8.93 -20.22
C PHE A 184 2.80 -8.69 -21.61
N LYS A 185 2.99 -7.41 -22.00
CA LYS A 185 3.67 -7.04 -23.24
C LYS A 185 5.17 -6.78 -23.03
N ARG A 186 5.62 -6.80 -21.77
CA ARG A 186 6.99 -6.52 -21.31
C ARG A 186 7.63 -7.79 -20.74
N GLU A 187 7.40 -8.90 -21.43
CA GLU A 187 8.02 -10.21 -21.16
C GLU A 187 9.56 -10.20 -21.35
N ASP A 188 10.14 -9.09 -21.81
CA ASP A 188 11.58 -8.94 -22.05
C ASP A 188 12.34 -8.25 -20.89
N ASP A 189 11.67 -7.60 -19.92
CA ASP A 189 12.34 -6.89 -18.80
C ASP A 189 12.31 -7.76 -17.52
N ALA A 190 13.05 -8.87 -17.58
CA ALA A 190 13.08 -9.98 -16.64
C ALA A 190 13.81 -9.71 -15.30
N CYS A 191 13.57 -8.59 -14.60
CA CYS A 191 14.13 -8.42 -13.25
C CYS A 191 13.42 -9.27 -12.17
N CYS A 192 12.20 -9.76 -12.44
CA CYS A 192 11.48 -10.68 -11.54
C CYS A 192 11.38 -12.12 -12.06
N TYR A 193 11.84 -12.39 -13.28
CA TYR A 193 11.68 -13.68 -13.97
C TYR A 193 13.01 -14.31 -14.44
N GLY A 194 14.13 -13.58 -14.34
CA GLY A 194 15.40 -13.95 -14.98
C GLY A 194 16.05 -15.25 -14.48
N GLU A 195 15.80 -15.69 -13.25
CA GLU A 195 16.52 -16.85 -12.69
C GLU A 195 15.85 -18.21 -12.91
N LEU A 196 14.58 -18.27 -13.34
CA LEU A 196 13.88 -19.54 -13.54
C LEU A 196 14.15 -20.20 -14.90
N LEU A 197 14.73 -19.46 -15.86
CA LEU A 197 15.07 -20.00 -17.18
C LEU A 197 16.49 -20.57 -17.28
N ASP A 198 17.43 -20.15 -16.42
CA ASP A 198 18.82 -20.66 -16.50
C ASP A 198 19.01 -22.03 -15.85
N HIS A 199 18.10 -22.47 -14.97
CA HIS A 199 18.22 -23.79 -14.34
C HIS A 199 17.78 -24.97 -15.21
N ASN A 200 17.23 -24.73 -16.41
CA ASN A 200 16.78 -25.80 -17.32
C ASN A 200 17.72 -26.03 -18.53
N TYR A 201 18.83 -25.28 -18.64
CA TYR A 201 19.80 -25.45 -19.75
C TYR A 201 21.09 -26.19 -19.36
N THR A 202 21.17 -26.78 -18.17
CA THR A 202 22.35 -27.56 -17.72
C THR A 202 22.04 -29.01 -17.32
N LYS A 203 21.13 -29.67 -18.04
CA LYS A 203 21.05 -31.15 -18.07
C LYS A 203 21.03 -31.70 -19.49
#